data_AF-A0A7C7CU42-F1
#
_entry.id   AF-A0A7C7CU42-F1
#
_cell.length_a   1.000
_cell.length_b   1.000
_cell.length_c   1.000
_cell.angle_alpha   90.00
_cell.angle_beta   90.00
_cell.angle_gamma   90.00
#
_symmetry.space_group_name_H-M   'P 1'
#
loop_
_entity.id
_entity.type
_entity.pdbx_description
1 polymer ?
#
loop_
_entity_poly.entity_id
_entity_poly.type
_entity_poly.pdbx_seq_one_letter_code
_entity_poly.pdbx_strand_id
1 'polypeptide(L)' 'METIVSIKPLLAVLVSTVGAFFIIATRKNPNFREAWSIFAGVLKLVIVLSMIPAVVYDKTIITYSLFTILP' A
#
# COMPACT_ATOMS: atom_id res chain seq x y z
N MET A 1 -3.10 -11.19 -21.39
CA MET A 1 -3.03 -10.55 -20.07
C MET A 1 -3.62 -9.17 -20.24
N GLU A 2 -4.75 -8.90 -19.61
CA GLU A 2 -5.31 -7.55 -19.62
C GLU A 2 -4.55 -6.67 -18.61
N THR A 3 -4.31 -5.42 -18.97
CA THR A 3 -3.64 -4.46 -18.09
C THR A 3 -4.67 -3.48 -17.57
N ILE A 4 -4.84 -3.40 -16.25
CA ILE A 4 -5.81 -2.54 -15.59
C ILE A 4 -5.05 -1.46 -14.81
N VAL A 5 -5.41 -0.21 -15.07
CA VAL A 5 -4.92 0.91 -14.28
C VAL A 5 -5.68 0.96 -12.96
N SER A 6 -4.98 0.83 -11.83
CA SER A 6 -5.60 0.87 -10.50
C SER A 6 -4.73 1.63 -9.51
N ILE A 7 -5.35 2.40 -8.62
CA ILE A 7 -4.67 3.16 -7.56
C ILE A 7 -4.17 2.26 -6.41
N LYS A 8 -4.66 1.01 -6.32
CA LYS A 8 -4.34 0.08 -5.22
C LYS A 8 -2.84 -0.11 -4.97
N PRO A 9 -1.97 -0.28 -5.99
CA PRO A 9 -0.52 -0.40 -5.79
C PRO A 9 0.08 0.86 -5.16
N LEU A 10 -0.38 2.06 -5.57
CA LEU A 10 0.07 3.31 -4.97
C LEU A 10 -0.34 3.39 -3.50
N LEU A 11 -1.60 3.06 -3.18
CA LEU A 11 -2.10 3.04 -1.80
C LEU A 11 -1.29 2.09 -0.91
N ALA A 12 -0.92 0.91 -1.41
CA ALA A 12 -0.10 -0.05 -0.67
C ALA A 12 1.27 0.53 -0.26
N VAL A 13 1.87 1.37 -1.10
CA VAL A 13 3.14 2.07 -0.80
C VAL A 13 2.90 3.25 0.14
N LEU A 14 1.87 4.07 -0.13
CA LEU A 14 1.55 5.26 0.66
C LEU A 14 1.18 4.92 2.11
N VAL A 15 0.50 3.80 2.35
CA VAL A 15 0.15 3.35 3.71
C VAL A 15 1.39 3.23 4.60
N SER A 16 2.50 2.71 4.08
CA SER A 16 3.75 2.66 4.86
C SER A 16 4.37 4.03 5.09
N THR A 17 4.30 4.91 4.10
CA THR A 17 4.84 6.26 4.21
C THR A 17 4.08 7.05 5.29
N VAL A 18 2.75 6.99 5.24
CA VAL A 18 1.86 7.58 6.24
C VAL A 18 2.08 6.95 7.62
N GLY A 19 2.17 5.62 7.69
CA GLY A 19 2.48 4.90 8.94
C GLY A 19 3.81 5.33 9.56
N ALA A 20 4.85 5.56 8.76
CA ALA A 20 6.14 6.06 9.23
C ALA A 20 6.04 7.46 9.86
N PHE A 21 5.26 8.37 9.26
CA PHE A 21 5.01 9.69 9.84
C PHE A 21 4.33 9.58 11.22
N PHE A 22 3.31 8.72 11.36
CA PHE A 22 2.65 8.49 12.64
C PHE A 22 3.58 7.88 13.69
N ILE A 23 4.40 6.89 13.30
CA ILE A 23 5.42 6.27 14.16
C ILE A 23 6.39 7.31 14.73
N ILE A 24 6.87 8.23 13.88
CA ILE A 24 7.77 9.32 14.29
C ILE A 24 7.04 10.32 15.20
N ALA A 25 5.80 10.69 14.87
CA ALA A 25 4.99 11.59 15.69
C ALA A 25 4.73 11.02 17.09
N THR A 26 4.52 9.71 17.21
CA THR A 26 4.27 9.03 18.50
C THR A 26 5.53 8.51 19.18
N ARG A 27 6.74 8.93 18.76
CA ARG A 27 8.02 8.40 19.27
C ARG A 27 8.17 8.40 20.80
N LYS A 28 7.50 9.33 21.50
CA LYS A 28 7.58 9.47 22.95
C LYS A 28 6.82 8.37 23.70
N ASN A 29 5.83 7.73 23.05
CA ASN A 29 5.00 6.71 23.66
C ASN A 29 5.18 5.37 22.92
N PRO A 30 5.94 4.42 23.49
CA PRO A 30 6.30 3.18 22.80
C PRO A 30 5.08 2.33 22.40
N ASN A 31 4.04 2.27 23.24
CA ASN A 31 2.82 1.50 22.95
C ASN A 31 2.08 2.02 21.70
N PHE A 32 1.98 3.34 21.53
CA PHE A 32 1.33 3.93 20.35
C PHE A 32 2.14 3.72 19.08
N ARG A 33 3.48 3.80 19.17
CA ARG A 33 4.38 3.53 18.05
C ARG A 33 4.19 2.11 17.49
N GLU A 34 4.07 1.12 18.38
CA GLU A 34 3.85 -0.27 18.01
C GLU A 34 2.46 -0.47 17.41
N ALA A 35 1.43 0.13 18.00
CA ALA A 35 0.08 0.12 17.45
C ALA A 35 0.03 0.67 16.02
N TRP A 36 0.69 1.80 15.75
CA TRP A 36 0.77 2.38 14.39
C TRP A 36 1.52 1.49 13.40
N SER A 37 2.56 0.80 13.86
CA SER A 37 3.32 -0.14 13.03
C SER A 37 2.47 -1.35 12.63
N ILE A 38 1.77 -1.95 13.60
CA ILE A 38 0.86 -3.07 13.37
C ILE A 38 -0.29 -2.65 12.46
N PHE A 39 -0.92 -1.50 12.75
CA PHE A 39 -2.03 -0.96 11.96
C PHE A 39 -1.63 -0.72 10.50
N ALA A 40 -0.47 -0.09 10.25
CA ALA A 40 0.04 0.12 8.90
C ALA A 40 0.32 -1.21 8.17
N GLY A 41 0.84 -2.22 8.87
CA GLY A 41 1.06 -3.56 8.33
C GLY A 41 -0.24 -4.24 7.92
N VAL A 42 -1.24 -4.26 8.81
CA VAL A 42 -2.57 -4.85 8.55
C VAL A 42 -3.25 -4.15 7.38
N LEU A 43 -3.23 -2.81 7.35
CA LEU A 43 -3.86 -2.05 6.27
C LEU A 43 -3.22 -2.35 4.92
N LYS A 44 -1.88 -2.39 4.86
CA LYS A 44 -1.16 -2.79 3.64
C LYS A 44 -1.52 -4.21 3.21
N LEU A 45 -1.58 -5.14 4.16
CA LEU A 45 -1.93 -6.54 3.88
C LEU A 45 -3.31 -6.64 3.25
N VAL A 46 -4.32 -5.96 3.81
CA VAL A 46 -5.69 -5.95 3.25
C VAL A 46 -5.71 -5.41 1.81
N ILE A 47 -4.97 -4.33 1.53
CA ILE A 47 -4.87 -3.78 0.17
C ILE A 47 -4.26 -4.82 -0.79
N VAL A 48 -3.18 -5.48 -0.39
CA VAL A 48 -2.52 -6.51 -1.21
C VAL A 48 -3.41 -7.72 -1.42
N LEU A 49 -4.07 -8.21 -0.38
CA LEU A 49 -5.02 -9.32 -0.47
C LEU A 49 -6.18 -8.99 -1.44
N SER A 50 -6.64 -7.74 -1.47
CA SER A 50 -7.68 -7.28 -2.41
C SER A 50 -7.25 -7.27 -3.89
N MET A 51 -5.95 -7.42 -4.17
CA MET A 51 -5.39 -7.50 -5.52
C MET A 51 -5.13 -8.95 -5.96
N ILE A 52 -5.03 -9.89 -5.01
CA ILE A 52 -4.75 -11.31 -5.30
C ILE A 52 -5.74 -11.90 -6.30
N PRO A 53 -7.07 -11.72 -6.18
CA PRO A 53 -7.98 -12.37 -7.10
C PRO A 53 -7.76 -11.95 -8.55
N ALA A 54 -7.61 -10.64 -8.78
CA ALA A 54 -7.39 -10.06 -10.10
C ALA A 54 -6.05 -10.50 -10.72
N VAL A 55 -4.97 -10.56 -9.92
CA VAL A 55 -3.64 -10.92 -10.42
C VAL A 55 -3.49 -12.43 -10.63
N VAL A 56 -3.98 -13.24 -9.69
CA VAL A 56 -3.77 -14.70 -9.67
C VAL A 56 -4.80 -15.44 -10.52
N TYR A 57 -6.09 -15.12 -10.40
CA TYR A 57 -7.15 -15.84 -11.13
C TYR A 57 -7.40 -15.22 -12.50
N ASP A 58 -7.54 -13.89 -12.57
CA ASP A 58 -7.87 -13.21 -13.82
C ASP A 58 -6.63 -12.91 -14.69
N LYS A 59 -5.42 -13.20 -14.17
CA LYS A 59 -4.12 -12.94 -14.84
C LYS A 59 -4.00 -11.51 -15.36
N THR A 60 -4.56 -10.56 -14.61
CA THR A 60 -4.51 -9.13 -14.95
C THR A 60 -3.25 -8.49 -14.39
N ILE A 61 -2.64 -7.61 -15.18
CA ILE A 61 -1.52 -6.79 -14.75
C ILE A 61 -2.11 -5.50 -14.18
N ILE A 62 -1.96 -5.30 -12.87
CA ILE A 62 -2.37 -4.06 -12.22
C ILE A 62 -1.20 -3.08 -12.26
N THR A 63 -1.39 -1.93 -12.89
CA THR A 63 -0.34 -0.90 -13.03
C THR A 63 -0.85 0.47 -12.60
N TYR A 64 0.05 1.30 -12.08
CA TYR A 64 -0.20 2.71 -11.81
C TYR A 64 1.02 3.52 -12.21
N SER A 65 0.88 4.39 -13.22
CA SER A 65 1.93 5.34 -13.58
C SER A 65 1.74 6.62 -12.79
N LEU A 66 2.77 7.03 -12.04
CA LEU A 66 2.75 8.28 -11.27
C LEU A 66 3.09 9.49 -12.15
N PHE A 67 4.09 9.33 -13.02
CA PHE A 67 4.60 10.38 -13.89
C PHE A 67 5.09 9.72 -15.18
N THR A 68 4.77 10.31 -16.33
CA THR A 68 5.36 9.95 -17.62
C THR A 68 6.39 11.03 -17.97
N ILE A 69 7.67 10.68 -17.84
CA ILE A 69 8.78 11.65 -18.00
C ILE A 69 9.13 11.86 -19.48
N LEU A 70 8.90 10.84 -20.31
CA LEU A 70 9.07 10.87 -21.76
C LEU A 70 7.88 10.14 -22.42
N PRO A 71 7.38 10.62 -23.57
CA PRO A 71 6.38 9.91 -24.36
C PRO A 71 6.92 8.59 -24.92
#